data_AF-A0A961IXS6-F1
#
_entry.id   AF-A0A961IXS6-F1
#
_cell.length_a   1.000
_cell.length_b   1.000
_cell.length_c   1.000
_cell.angle_alpha   90.00
_cell.angle_beta   90.00
_cell.angle_gamma   90.00
#
_symmetry.space_group_name_H-M   'P 1'
#
loop_
_entity.id
_entity.type
_entity.pdbx_description
1 polymer ?
#
loop_
_entity_poly.entity_id
_entity_poly.type
_entity_poly.pdbx_seq_one_letter_code
_entity_poly.pdbx_strand_id
1 'polypeptide(L)'
;AFYDYAERVAARGLVYMDTPGYDPVSATGQIAGGAQLVVFTTGRGSAFGSKPAPTLKLATNDRLFEAMRDDMDIGCGDIVSRGTPIADKGREIYEAILRVASGAGTKSEALGLGDHEFVPWQVGAVM
;
A
#
# COMPACT_ATOMS: atom_id res chain seq x y z
N ALA A 1 18.04 -4.16 7.38
CA ALA A 1 18.98 -3.73 6.31
C ALA A 1 18.43 -2.47 5.66
N PHE A 2 19.29 -1.65 5.09
CA PHE A 2 18.94 -0.43 4.38
C PHE A 2 19.31 -0.60 2.90
N TYR A 3 18.46 -0.12 2.00
CA TYR A 3 18.60 -0.25 0.55
C TYR A 3 18.38 1.12 -0.09
N ASP A 4 19.15 1.43 -1.12
CA ASP A 4 18.90 2.62 -1.93
C ASP A 4 17.64 2.45 -2.79
N TYR A 5 17.16 3.55 -3.39
CA TYR A 5 15.98 3.54 -4.25
C TYR A 5 16.08 2.47 -5.35
N ALA A 6 15.09 1.58 -5.40
CA ALA A 6 15.02 0.46 -6.34
C ALA A 6 16.18 -0.55 -6.29
N GLU A 7 17.04 -0.49 -5.26
CA GLU A 7 18.05 -1.52 -5.05
C GLU A 7 17.37 -2.88 -4.78
N ARG A 8 17.90 -3.94 -5.37
CA ARG A 8 17.35 -5.28 -5.24
C ARG A 8 17.48 -5.77 -3.80
N VAL A 9 16.34 -6.02 -3.15
CA VAL A 9 16.31 -6.53 -1.77
C VAL A 9 16.73 -8.00 -1.74
N ALA A 10 17.79 -8.32 -0.98
CA ALA A 10 18.31 -9.68 -0.83
C ALA A 10 18.11 -10.25 0.60
N ALA A 11 17.93 -9.40 1.59
CA ALA A 11 17.72 -9.79 2.98
C ALA A 11 16.28 -10.25 3.24
N ARG A 12 16.11 -11.14 4.22
CA ARG A 12 14.80 -11.57 4.73
C ARG A 12 14.47 -10.83 6.03
N GLY A 13 13.17 -10.64 6.29
CA GLY A 13 12.68 -9.90 7.46
C GLY A 13 12.45 -8.42 7.15
N LEU A 14 12.45 -7.58 8.19
CA LEU A 14 12.23 -6.14 8.04
C LEU A 14 13.45 -5.46 7.42
N VAL A 15 13.19 -4.70 6.36
CA VAL A 15 14.16 -3.87 5.67
C VAL A 15 13.59 -2.47 5.45
N TYR A 16 14.48 -1.50 5.20
CA TYR A 16 14.14 -0.14 4.86
C TYR A 16 14.70 0.15 3.46
N MET A 17 13.91 0.83 2.63
CA MET A 17 14.36 1.36 1.34
C MET A 17 14.25 2.87 1.37
N ASP A 18 15.28 3.57 0.91
CA ASP A 18 15.27 5.02 0.77
C ASP A 18 14.43 5.42 -0.44
N THR A 19 13.24 5.96 -0.18
CA THR A 19 12.31 6.41 -1.21
C THR A 19 11.75 7.78 -0.86
N PRO A 20 11.41 8.62 -1.86
CA PRO A 20 10.76 9.91 -1.58
C PRO A 20 9.35 9.71 -1.01
N GLY A 21 8.78 10.77 -0.43
CA GLY A 21 7.45 10.71 0.20
C GLY A 21 6.25 10.75 -0.74
N TYR A 22 6.46 10.90 -2.06
CA TYR A 22 5.36 10.94 -3.04
C TYR A 22 4.92 9.52 -3.42
N ASP A 23 3.65 9.17 -3.16
CA ASP A 23 3.14 7.79 -3.19
C ASP A 23 3.56 6.98 -4.43
N PRO A 24 3.33 7.44 -5.68
CA PRO A 24 3.65 6.64 -6.86
C PRO A 24 5.15 6.41 -7.02
N VAL A 25 5.96 7.42 -6.69
CA VAL A 25 7.41 7.32 -6.80
C VAL A 25 7.98 6.40 -5.72
N SER A 26 7.45 6.50 -4.51
CA SER A 26 7.80 5.64 -3.38
C SER A 26 7.53 4.17 -3.69
N ALA A 27 6.29 3.86 -4.05
CA ALA A 27 5.86 2.51 -4.38
C ALA A 27 6.63 1.95 -5.59
N THR A 28 6.91 2.78 -6.61
CA THR A 28 7.72 2.36 -7.78
C THR A 28 9.10 1.86 -7.36
N GLY A 29 9.77 2.55 -6.44
CA GLY A 29 11.07 2.11 -5.93
C GLY A 29 10.97 0.76 -5.21
N GLN A 30 9.98 0.61 -4.33
CA GLN A 30 9.76 -0.62 -3.57
C GLN A 30 9.44 -1.82 -4.47
N ILE A 31 8.59 -1.61 -5.47
CA ILE A 31 8.23 -2.64 -6.45
C ILE A 31 9.44 -3.00 -7.30
N ALA A 32 10.19 -2.02 -7.79
CA ALA A 32 11.41 -2.24 -8.56
C ALA A 32 12.48 -3.00 -7.76
N GLY A 33 12.58 -2.75 -6.44
CA GLY A 33 13.47 -3.51 -5.55
C GLY A 33 12.98 -4.91 -5.19
N GLY A 34 11.74 -5.28 -5.56
CA GLY A 34 11.21 -6.64 -5.48
C GLY A 34 9.95 -6.83 -4.63
N ALA A 35 9.29 -5.76 -4.17
CA ALA A 35 8.01 -5.89 -3.48
C ALA A 35 6.93 -6.46 -4.42
N GLN A 36 6.21 -7.48 -3.97
CA GLN A 36 5.16 -8.16 -4.72
C GLN A 36 3.74 -7.73 -4.32
N LEU A 37 3.61 -6.96 -3.25
CA LEU A 37 2.35 -6.42 -2.73
C LEU A 37 2.65 -5.13 -1.96
N VAL A 38 1.78 -4.13 -2.10
CA VAL A 38 1.86 -2.87 -1.34
C VAL A 38 0.70 -2.82 -0.34
N VAL A 39 1.00 -2.56 0.94
CA VAL A 39 -0.01 -2.23 1.95
C VAL A 39 0.01 -0.73 2.15
N PHE A 40 -1.07 -0.05 1.76
CA PHE A 40 -1.11 1.40 1.64
C PHE A 40 -2.15 1.99 2.58
N THR A 41 -1.73 2.73 3.59
CA THR A 41 -2.65 3.41 4.53
C THR A 41 -2.99 4.81 4.04
N THR A 42 -4.26 5.21 4.14
CA THR A 42 -4.67 6.58 3.86
C THR A 42 -5.73 7.08 4.84
N GLY A 43 -5.58 8.32 5.29
CA GLY A 43 -6.58 9.03 6.07
C GLY A 43 -7.31 10.13 5.29
N ARG A 44 -6.90 10.38 4.05
CA ARG A 44 -7.42 11.47 3.20
C ARG A 44 -8.05 10.98 1.90
N GLY A 45 -8.09 9.67 1.67
CA GLY A 45 -8.71 9.11 0.47
C GLY A 45 -7.84 9.20 -0.77
N SER A 46 -6.55 8.89 -0.63
CA SER A 46 -5.70 8.71 -1.82
C SER A 46 -6.25 7.54 -2.64
N ALA A 47 -6.53 7.80 -3.92
CA ALA A 47 -6.97 6.81 -4.89
C ALA A 47 -5.79 5.99 -5.46
N PHE A 48 -4.64 5.98 -4.77
CA PHE A 48 -3.44 5.25 -5.20
C PHE A 48 -3.72 3.76 -5.47
N GLY A 49 -3.11 3.21 -6.52
CA GLY A 49 -3.10 1.80 -6.86
C GLY A 49 -1.87 1.51 -7.73
N SER A 50 -1.24 0.35 -7.62
CA SER A 50 -0.02 0.07 -8.39
C SER A 50 -0.15 -1.11 -9.34
N LYS A 51 0.68 -1.06 -10.39
CA LYS A 51 1.04 -2.20 -11.23
C LYS A 51 2.57 -2.25 -11.30
N PRO A 52 3.20 -3.44 -11.33
CA PRO A 52 2.58 -4.77 -11.33
C PRO A 52 2.16 -5.32 -9.95
N ALA A 53 2.53 -4.68 -8.83
CA ALA A 53 2.18 -5.19 -7.50
C ALA A 53 0.79 -4.71 -7.06
N PRO A 54 -0.12 -5.59 -6.58
CA PRO A 54 -1.42 -5.18 -6.05
C PRO A 54 -1.27 -4.30 -4.81
N THR A 55 -2.21 -3.37 -4.64
CA THR A 55 -2.25 -2.44 -3.50
C THR A 55 -3.45 -2.75 -2.60
N LEU A 56 -3.16 -3.21 -1.39
CA LEU A 56 -4.15 -3.36 -0.32
C LEU A 56 -4.31 -2.03 0.42
N LYS A 57 -5.44 -1.35 0.23
CA LYS A 57 -5.69 0.00 0.72
C LYS A 57 -6.42 -0.01 2.07
N LEU A 58 -5.82 0.63 3.06
CA LEU A 58 -6.33 0.68 4.44
C LEU A 58 -6.80 2.10 4.79
N ALA A 59 -8.09 2.26 5.06
CA ALA A 59 -8.66 3.52 5.52
C ALA A 59 -8.40 3.69 7.03
N THR A 60 -7.83 4.82 7.44
CA THR A 60 -7.47 5.05 8.86
C THR A 60 -8.65 5.48 9.74
N ASN A 61 -9.82 5.77 9.16
CA ASN A 61 -11.00 6.21 9.91
C ASN A 61 -12.30 5.73 9.25
N ASP A 62 -13.35 5.56 10.06
CA ASP A 62 -14.64 5.02 9.62
C ASP A 62 -15.31 5.91 8.58
N ARG A 63 -15.24 7.23 8.76
CA ARG A 63 -15.84 8.18 7.82
C ARG A 63 -15.29 7.99 6.41
N LEU A 64 -13.96 7.85 6.28
CA LEU A 64 -13.32 7.60 5.00
C LEU A 64 -13.71 6.24 4.43
N PHE A 65 -13.69 5.20 5.27
CA PHE A 65 -14.05 3.85 4.83
C PHE A 65 -15.48 3.78 4.29
N GLU A 66 -16.43 4.43 4.95
CA GLU A 66 -17.82 4.49 4.46
C GLU A 66 -17.96 5.33 3.19
N ALA A 67 -17.29 6.48 3.12
CA ALA A 67 -17.39 7.38 1.98
C ALA A 67 -16.73 6.84 0.70
N MET A 68 -15.68 6.03 0.85
CA MET A 68 -14.89 5.47 -0.26
C MET A 68 -14.88 3.93 -0.20
N ARG A 69 -15.99 3.33 0.18
CA ARG A 69 -16.12 1.89 0.39
C ARG A 69 -15.76 1.08 -0.86
N ASP A 70 -15.91 1.64 -2.05
CA ASP A 70 -15.57 0.97 -3.31
C ASP A 70 -14.07 1.00 -3.64
N ASP A 71 -13.29 1.85 -2.97
CA ASP A 71 -11.84 2.01 -3.19
C ASP A 71 -11.00 1.47 -2.01
N MET A 72 -11.56 1.39 -0.80
CA MET A 72 -10.85 0.97 0.42
C MET A 72 -11.04 -0.52 0.73
N ASP A 73 -9.98 -1.30 0.80
CA ASP A 73 -10.08 -2.74 1.07
C ASP A 73 -10.46 -3.04 2.53
N ILE A 74 -9.86 -2.32 3.49
CA ILE A 74 -10.08 -2.53 4.94
C ILE A 74 -10.23 -1.19 5.67
N GLY A 75 -11.21 -1.12 6.57
CA GLY A 75 -11.37 -0.03 7.52
C GLY A 75 -10.64 -0.32 8.84
N CYS A 76 -9.80 0.60 9.28
CA CYS A 76 -9.05 0.52 10.54
C CYS A 76 -9.53 1.52 11.61
N GLY A 77 -10.59 2.29 11.31
CA GLY A 77 -11.15 3.28 12.26
C GLY A 77 -11.83 2.66 13.47
N ASP A 78 -12.27 1.41 13.34
CA ASP A 78 -12.88 0.60 14.40
C ASP A 78 -11.95 0.32 15.59
N ILE A 79 -10.63 0.40 15.39
CA ILE A 79 -9.66 0.43 16.51
C ILE A 79 -10.03 1.53 17.50
N VAL A 80 -10.35 2.73 17.00
CA VAL A 80 -10.68 3.89 17.85
C VAL A 80 -12.17 3.93 18.17
N SER A 81 -13.04 3.73 17.18
CA SER A 81 -14.49 3.95 17.36
C SER A 81 -15.19 2.83 18.11
N ARG A 82 -14.66 1.60 18.03
CA ARG A 82 -15.25 0.39 18.64
C ARG A 82 -14.33 -0.27 19.65
N GLY A 83 -13.09 0.20 19.78
CA GLY A 83 -12.09 -0.40 20.66
C GLY A 83 -11.58 -1.74 20.16
N THR A 84 -11.63 -2.01 18.85
CA THR A 84 -11.05 -3.23 18.27
C THR A 84 -9.57 -3.33 18.67
N PRO A 85 -9.12 -4.43 19.30
CA PRO A 85 -7.72 -4.61 19.65
C PRO A 85 -6.81 -4.53 18.42
N ILE A 86 -5.68 -3.85 18.54
CA ILE A 86 -4.69 -3.72 17.45
C ILE A 86 -4.23 -5.10 16.95
N ALA A 87 -4.11 -6.08 17.85
CA ALA A 87 -3.76 -7.45 17.50
C ALA A 87 -4.80 -8.10 16.56
N ASP A 88 -6.09 -7.85 16.81
CA ASP A 88 -7.18 -8.41 16.00
C ASP A 88 -7.23 -7.73 14.63
N LYS A 89 -7.05 -6.40 14.58
CA LYS A 89 -6.93 -5.69 13.30
C LYS A 89 -5.69 -6.12 12.52
N GLY A 90 -4.57 -6.35 13.21
CA GLY A 90 -3.34 -6.87 12.63
C GLY A 90 -3.54 -8.27 12.01
N ARG A 91 -4.31 -9.15 12.69
CA ARG A 91 -4.70 -10.45 12.15
C ARG A 91 -5.54 -10.30 10.88
N GLU A 92 -6.55 -9.42 10.89
CA GLU A 92 -7.38 -9.16 9.71
C GLU A 92 -6.55 -8.70 8.50
N ILE A 93 -5.64 -7.74 8.71
CA ILE A 93 -4.73 -7.25 7.66
C ILE A 93 -3.83 -8.38 7.16
N TYR A 94 -3.27 -9.19 8.06
CA TYR A 94 -2.42 -10.32 7.70
C TYR A 94 -3.15 -11.35 6.84
N GLU A 95 -4.36 -11.74 7.21
CA GLU A 95 -5.18 -12.67 6.40
C GLU A 95 -5.52 -12.07 5.03
N ALA A 96 -5.77 -10.76 4.94
CA ALA A 96 -5.98 -10.09 3.66
C ALA A 96 -4.73 -10.09 2.78
N ILE A 97 -3.55 -9.85 3.35
CA ILE A 97 -2.27 -9.97 2.64
C ILE A 97 -2.12 -11.38 2.06
N LEU A 98 -2.38 -12.43 2.85
CA LEU A 98 -2.29 -13.82 2.38
C LEU A 98 -3.27 -14.10 1.22
N ARG A 99 -4.51 -13.62 1.31
CA ARG A 99 -5.50 -13.80 0.24
C ARG A 99 -5.07 -13.11 -1.05
N VAL A 100 -4.61 -11.86 -0.98
CA VAL A 100 -4.17 -11.11 -2.17
C VAL A 100 -2.91 -11.73 -2.77
N ALA A 101 -1.93 -12.11 -1.94
CA ALA A 101 -0.76 -12.85 -2.39
C ALA A 101 -1.11 -14.21 -3.04
N SER A 102 -2.28 -14.77 -2.71
CA SER A 102 -2.82 -16.01 -3.30
C SER A 102 -3.71 -15.77 -4.54
N GLY A 103 -3.79 -14.53 -5.04
CA GLY A 103 -4.48 -14.17 -6.27
C GLY A 103 -5.88 -13.57 -6.11
N ALA A 104 -6.33 -13.24 -4.89
CA ALA A 104 -7.52 -12.41 -4.71
C ALA A 104 -7.23 -10.98 -5.18
N GLY A 105 -8.12 -10.40 -5.99
CA GLY A 105 -7.98 -9.02 -6.46
C GLY A 105 -8.24 -7.99 -5.36
N THR A 106 -7.52 -6.87 -5.42
CA THR A 106 -7.75 -5.68 -4.60
C THR A 106 -8.79 -4.77 -5.26
N LYS A 107 -9.39 -3.85 -4.49
CA LYS A 107 -10.33 -2.87 -5.05
C LYS A 107 -9.67 -1.95 -6.08
N SER A 108 -8.41 -1.57 -5.85
CA SER A 108 -7.66 -0.74 -6.80
C SER A 108 -7.50 -1.43 -8.16
N GLU A 109 -7.23 -2.75 -8.18
CA GLU A 109 -7.18 -3.53 -9.41
C GLU A 109 -8.55 -3.64 -10.09
N ALA A 110 -9.62 -3.86 -9.32
CA ALA A 110 -10.99 -3.93 -9.85
C ALA A 110 -11.44 -2.61 -10.50
N LEU A 111 -10.95 -1.48 -9.99
CA LEU A 111 -11.17 -0.14 -10.55
C LEU A 111 -10.22 0.19 -11.71
N GLY A 112 -9.26 -0.69 -12.04
CA GLY A 112 -8.28 -0.49 -13.10
C GLY A 112 -7.19 0.54 -12.78
N LEU A 113 -6.96 0.84 -11.50
CA LEU A 113 -5.97 1.82 -11.07
C LEU A 113 -4.54 1.27 -11.24
N GLY A 114 -3.57 2.18 -11.40
CA GLY A 114 -2.14 1.87 -11.43
C GLY A 114 -1.41 1.98 -12.77
N ASP A 115 -2.12 2.13 -13.90
CA ASP A 115 -1.49 2.31 -15.22
C ASP A 115 -0.63 3.58 -15.32
N HIS A 116 -0.92 4.59 -14.49
CA HIS A 116 -0.21 5.86 -14.46
C HIS A 116 0.58 6.08 -13.17
N GLU A 117 0.73 5.03 -12.34
CA GLU A 117 1.31 5.16 -11.00
C GLU A 117 2.68 4.47 -10.85
N PHE A 118 3.18 3.87 -11.92
CA PHE A 118 4.58 3.46 -12.01
C PHE A 118 5.45 4.65 -12.47
N VAL A 119 5.96 5.41 -11.52
CA VAL A 119 6.67 6.68 -11.72
C VAL A 119 8.08 6.58 -11.13
N PRO A 120 9.12 6.35 -11.94
CA PRO A 120 10.50 6.32 -11.44
C PRO A 120 10.92 7.66 -10.84
N TRP A 121 11.76 7.62 -9.80
CA TRP A 121 12.26 8.84 -9.17
C TRP A 121 13.21 9.61 -10.10
N GLN A 122 12.83 10.84 -10.44
CA GLN A 122 13.71 11.80 -11.09
C GLN A 122 14.52 12.55 -10.03
N VAL A 123 15.79 12.17 -9.88
CA VAL A 123 16.71 12.82 -8.92
C VAL A 123 17.21 14.13 -9.52
N GLY A 124 16.89 15.24 -8.88
CA GLY A 124 17.30 16.58 -9.29
C GLY A 124 16.16 17.59 -9.24
N ALA A 125 16.37 18.77 -9.82
CA ALA A 125 15.31 19.76 -9.98
C ALA A 125 14.33 19.28 -11.06
N VAL A 126 13.06 19.16 -10.69
CA VAL A 126 11.95 18.89 -11.61
C VAL A 126 11.30 20.24 -11.93
N MET A 127 11.32 20.66 -13.19
CA MET A 127 10.62 21.87 -13.69
C MET A 127 9.21 21.54 -14.14
#